data_AF-A0A1V5GTV7-F1
#
_entry.id   AF-A0A1V5GTV7-F1
#
_cell.length_a   1.000
_cell.length_b   1.000
_cell.length_c   1.000
_cell.angle_alpha   90.00
_cell.angle_beta   90.00
_cell.angle_gamma   90.00
#
_symmetry.space_group_name_H-M   'P 1'
#
loop_
_entity.id
_entity.type
_entity.pdbx_description
1 polymer ?
#
loop_
_entity_poly.entity_id
_entity_poly.type
_entity_poly.pdbx_seq_one_letter_code
_entity_poly.pdbx_strand_id
1 'polypeptide(L)'
;MAIVDSAQAQLYSEIARKYRENKALLNNLEVKSGLLLEPETRQCFENFVREMTTKILSQDFSKKELQAPVDLVRPKFEMVASEKKPSIPVVAVVASSEDNKIVAIRSQKKGYTKSARTNLTVTFENGPFIHRPTARDAFVEALEFMGIEKVRALGIKACGEPLVSETQSKNPRYASQQPRSGKYYIFTYTATEKKKSYIEDIAGKLGIKVRVEITVEKQS
;
A
#
# COMPACT_ATOMS: atom_id res chain seq x y z
N MET A 1 -46.75 12.63 -33.19
CA MET A 1 -45.65 11.69 -32.86
C MET A 1 -45.20 11.95 -31.44
N ALA A 2 -45.79 11.29 -30.44
CA ALA A 2 -45.60 11.59 -29.02
C ALA A 2 -45.40 10.31 -28.18
N ILE A 3 -44.43 9.48 -28.56
CA ILE A 3 -44.17 8.20 -27.87
C ILE A 3 -42.68 8.08 -27.43
N VAL A 4 -41.81 9.01 -27.84
CA VAL A 4 -40.37 8.93 -27.53
C VAL A 4 -40.01 9.47 -26.13
N ASP A 5 -40.88 10.28 -25.52
CA ASP A 5 -40.55 10.93 -24.24
C ASP A 5 -40.92 10.10 -23.00
N SER A 6 -41.78 9.09 -23.11
CA SER A 6 -42.25 8.29 -21.95
C SER A 6 -41.15 7.41 -21.36
N ALA A 7 -40.37 6.73 -22.22
CA ALA A 7 -39.34 5.80 -21.76
C ALA A 7 -38.13 6.55 -21.18
N GLN A 8 -37.75 7.67 -21.79
CA GLN A 8 -36.70 8.54 -21.25
C GLN A 8 -37.15 9.19 -19.93
N ALA A 9 -38.39 9.71 -19.84
CA ALA A 9 -38.91 10.27 -18.60
C ALA A 9 -38.96 9.24 -17.46
N GLN A 10 -39.34 8.00 -17.75
CA GLN A 10 -39.30 6.90 -16.79
C GLN A 10 -37.88 6.60 -16.33
N LEU A 11 -36.92 6.50 -17.26
CA LEU A 11 -35.51 6.26 -16.93
C LEU A 11 -34.92 7.39 -16.07
N TYR A 12 -35.20 8.66 -16.41
CA TYR A 12 -34.77 9.81 -15.60
C TYR A 12 -35.39 9.80 -14.20
N SER A 13 -36.66 9.40 -14.07
CA SER A 13 -37.33 9.28 -12.77
C SER A 13 -36.74 8.17 -11.89
N GLU A 14 -36.34 7.04 -12.50
CA GLU A 14 -35.70 5.93 -11.79
C GLU A 14 -34.28 6.28 -11.33
N ILE A 15 -33.50 6.97 -12.18
CA ILE A 15 -32.17 7.46 -11.83
C ILE A 15 -32.27 8.45 -10.67
N ALA A 16 -33.22 9.39 -10.72
CA ALA A 16 -33.45 10.34 -9.64
C ALA A 16 -33.87 9.66 -8.33
N ARG A 17 -34.70 8.60 -8.41
CA ARG A 17 -35.08 7.79 -7.24
C ARG A 17 -33.87 7.09 -6.61
N LYS A 18 -33.08 6.37 -7.41
CA LYS A 18 -31.88 5.67 -6.92
C LYS A 18 -30.86 6.63 -6.32
N TYR A 19 -30.72 7.83 -6.88
CA TYR A 19 -29.82 8.84 -6.33
C TYR A 19 -30.27 9.31 -4.93
N ARG A 20 -31.59 9.50 -4.72
CA ARG A 20 -32.14 9.83 -3.38
C ARG A 20 -31.94 8.71 -2.37
N GLU A 21 -32.18 7.47 -2.78
CA GLU A 21 -31.98 6.29 -1.94
C GLU A 21 -30.51 6.14 -1.54
N ASN A 22 -29.58 6.22 -2.51
CA ASN A 22 -28.14 6.17 -2.24
C ASN A 22 -27.67 7.31 -1.34
N LYS A 23 -28.22 8.53 -1.50
CA LYS A 23 -27.93 9.67 -0.62
C LYS A 23 -28.45 9.46 0.80
N ALA A 24 -29.64 8.86 0.96
CA ALA A 24 -30.17 8.51 2.27
C ALA A 24 -29.35 7.40 2.95
N LEU A 25 -28.87 6.41 2.19
CA LEU A 25 -27.95 5.39 2.70
C LEU A 25 -26.62 5.97 3.15
N LEU A 26 -26.05 6.93 2.40
CA LEU A 26 -24.84 7.66 2.80
C LEU A 26 -25.06 8.43 4.10
N ASN A 27 -26.16 9.17 4.24
CA ASN A 27 -26.47 9.87 5.49
C ASN A 27 -26.65 8.88 6.67
N ASN A 28 -27.30 7.74 6.45
CA ASN A 28 -27.46 6.71 7.49
C ASN A 28 -26.12 6.04 7.87
N LEU A 29 -25.18 5.92 6.93
CA LEU A 29 -23.82 5.44 7.17
C LEU A 29 -22.96 6.49 7.91
N GLU A 30 -23.10 7.77 7.58
CA GLU A 30 -22.48 8.88 8.31
C GLU A 30 -22.94 8.92 9.77
N VAL A 31 -24.25 8.75 10.01
CA VAL A 31 -24.84 8.72 11.36
C VAL A 31 -24.41 7.47 12.14
N LYS A 32 -24.33 6.29 11.50
CA LYS A 32 -23.92 5.04 12.16
C LYS A 32 -22.42 4.93 12.43
N SER A 33 -21.57 5.60 11.65
CA SER A 33 -20.11 5.51 11.78
C SER A 33 -19.50 6.56 12.71
N GLY A 34 -20.27 7.56 13.15
CA GLY A 34 -19.79 8.62 14.05
C GLY A 34 -18.69 9.52 13.43
N LEU A 35 -18.40 9.35 12.14
CA LEU A 35 -17.46 10.14 11.38
C LEU A 35 -18.20 11.36 10.83
N LEU A 36 -18.35 12.39 11.66
CA LEU A 36 -18.78 13.71 11.22
C LEU A 36 -17.67 14.26 10.32
N LEU A 37 -17.83 14.13 9.00
CA LEU A 37 -16.96 14.82 8.05
C LEU A 37 -17.22 16.32 8.18
N GLU A 38 -16.17 17.07 8.52
CA GLU A 38 -16.20 18.54 8.58
C GLU A 38 -16.87 19.10 7.31
N PRO A 39 -17.75 20.12 7.43
CA PRO A 39 -18.61 20.59 6.33
C PRO A 39 -17.83 20.95 5.06
N GLU A 40 -16.59 21.40 5.21
CA GLU A 40 -15.66 21.71 4.11
C GLU A 40 -15.25 20.46 3.32
N THR A 41 -14.96 19.35 4.01
CA THR A 41 -14.58 18.08 3.36
C THR A 41 -15.76 17.43 2.64
N ARG A 42 -16.97 17.58 3.18
CA ARG A 42 -18.22 17.15 2.54
C ARG A 42 -18.47 17.94 1.25
N GLN A 43 -18.27 19.26 1.28
CA GLN A 43 -18.43 20.12 0.11
C GLN A 43 -17.41 19.78 -1.00
N CYS A 44 -16.16 19.49 -0.66
CA CYS A 44 -15.14 19.07 -1.63
C CYS A 44 -15.51 17.75 -2.33
N PHE A 45 -16.03 16.78 -1.59
CA PHE A 45 -16.44 15.50 -2.17
C PHE A 45 -17.67 15.65 -3.09
N GLU A 46 -18.67 16.43 -2.67
CA GLU A 46 -19.85 16.73 -3.47
C GLU A 46 -19.49 17.48 -4.76
N ASN A 47 -18.53 18.42 -4.71
CA ASN A 47 -18.03 19.12 -5.89
C ASN A 47 -17.30 18.18 -6.85
N PHE A 48 -16.49 17.25 -6.33
CA PHE A 48 -15.77 16.26 -7.12
C PHE A 48 -16.71 15.26 -7.82
N VAL A 49 -17.68 14.71 -7.09
CA VAL A 49 -18.68 13.81 -7.67
C VAL A 49 -19.49 14.52 -8.75
N ARG A 50 -19.86 15.79 -8.51
CA ARG A 50 -20.56 16.63 -9.50
C ARG A 50 -19.73 16.82 -10.76
N GLU A 51 -18.45 17.14 -10.64
CA GLU A 51 -17.53 17.30 -11.78
C GLU A 51 -17.34 15.99 -12.57
N MET A 52 -17.31 14.85 -11.88
CA MET A 52 -17.24 13.54 -12.52
C MET A 52 -18.53 13.21 -13.28
N THR A 53 -19.70 13.44 -12.67
CA THR A 53 -20.99 13.23 -13.35
C THR A 53 -21.20 14.17 -14.53
N THR A 54 -20.74 15.42 -14.46
CA THR A 54 -20.82 16.32 -15.61
C THR A 54 -19.90 15.86 -16.73
N LYS A 55 -18.65 15.46 -16.45
CA LYS A 55 -17.76 14.88 -17.47
C LYS A 55 -18.32 13.62 -18.14
N ILE A 56 -19.03 12.78 -17.39
CA ILE A 56 -19.68 11.57 -17.91
C ILE A 56 -20.89 11.93 -18.79
N LEU A 57 -21.69 12.92 -18.39
CA LEU A 57 -22.87 13.37 -19.15
C LEU A 57 -22.52 14.22 -20.38
N SER A 58 -21.36 14.88 -20.39
CA SER A 58 -20.86 15.66 -21.53
C SER A 58 -20.19 14.81 -22.61
N GLN A 59 -19.95 13.51 -22.38
CA GLN A 59 -19.42 12.61 -23.40
C GLN A 59 -20.58 12.03 -24.20
N ASP A 60 -20.89 12.67 -25.32
CA ASP A 60 -21.71 12.08 -26.38
C ASP A 60 -21.07 10.77 -26.84
N PHE A 61 -21.77 9.65 -26.63
CA PHE A 61 -21.42 8.35 -27.19
C PHE A 61 -21.72 8.32 -28.69
N SER A 62 -21.05 9.18 -29.48
CA SER A 62 -21.02 9.04 -30.93
C SER A 62 -19.81 8.21 -31.32
N LYS A 63 -20.10 6.99 -31.76
CA LYS A 63 -19.15 6.02 -32.31
C LYS A 63 -18.19 6.68 -33.29
N LYS A 64 -16.89 6.65 -33.00
CA LYS A 64 -15.83 6.35 -33.97
C LYS A 64 -14.48 6.08 -33.30
N GLU A 65 -13.92 4.95 -33.71
CA GLU A 65 -12.50 4.55 -33.71
C GLU A 65 -11.82 4.12 -32.40
N LEU A 66 -11.68 2.80 -32.28
CA LEU A 66 -10.50 2.16 -31.71
C LEU A 66 -9.25 2.59 -32.49
N GLN A 67 -8.34 3.39 -31.90
CA GLN A 67 -6.90 3.27 -32.15
C GLN A 67 -6.06 4.03 -31.09
N ALA A 68 -5.17 3.27 -30.42
CA ALA A 68 -3.95 3.70 -29.69
C ALA A 68 -4.09 4.48 -28.35
N PRO A 69 -3.09 4.35 -27.44
CA PRO A 69 -3.23 4.62 -26.01
C PRO A 69 -3.14 6.11 -25.72
N VAL A 70 -4.14 6.65 -25.03
CA VAL A 70 -4.12 8.03 -24.57
C VAL A 70 -3.27 8.08 -23.29
N ASP A 71 -2.10 8.70 -23.39
CA ASP A 71 -1.21 8.99 -22.27
C ASP A 71 -1.96 9.76 -21.17
N LEU A 72 -2.27 9.07 -20.08
CA LEU A 72 -2.73 9.68 -18.84
C LEU A 72 -1.54 10.40 -18.18
N VAL A 73 -1.32 11.66 -18.59
CA VAL A 73 -0.50 12.60 -17.82
C VAL A 73 -1.16 12.75 -16.46
N ARG A 74 -0.52 12.18 -15.43
CA ARG A 74 -0.91 12.32 -14.03
C ARG A 74 -0.85 13.81 -13.67
N PRO A 75 -1.95 14.46 -13.25
CA PRO A 75 -1.87 15.81 -12.73
C PRO A 75 -1.01 15.79 -11.46
N LYS A 76 0.04 16.62 -11.46
CA LYS A 76 0.94 16.82 -10.32
C LYS A 76 0.20 17.66 -9.28
N PHE A 77 -0.40 16.99 -8.29
CA PHE A 77 -0.86 17.67 -7.09
C PHE A 77 0.35 18.02 -6.23
N GLU A 78 0.73 19.29 -6.21
CA GLU A 78 1.57 19.84 -5.14
C GLU A 78 0.74 19.93 -3.87
N MET A 79 1.11 19.13 -2.87
CA MET A 79 0.52 19.17 -1.54
C MET A 79 1.14 20.33 -0.76
N VAL A 80 0.39 21.41 -0.58
CA VAL A 80 0.66 22.39 0.50
C VAL A 80 0.16 21.76 1.80
N ALA A 81 1.09 21.46 2.70
CA ALA A 81 0.80 20.93 4.02
C ALA A 81 0.15 22.04 4.88
N SER A 82 -1.11 21.85 5.26
CA SER A 82 -1.78 22.62 6.32
C SER A 82 -2.23 21.69 7.43
N GLU A 83 -2.22 22.22 8.64
CA GLU A 83 -1.85 21.53 9.86
C GLU A 83 -2.97 20.69 10.52
N LYS A 84 -2.53 19.57 11.12
CA LYS A 84 -2.96 18.93 12.38
C LYS A 84 -4.46 18.73 12.64
N LYS A 85 -4.90 17.47 12.56
CA LYS A 85 -6.07 16.96 13.33
C LYS A 85 -5.69 16.74 14.81
N PRO A 86 -6.55 17.10 15.78
CA PRO A 86 -6.22 17.02 17.20
C PRO A 86 -6.28 15.59 17.73
N SER A 87 -5.20 15.14 18.39
CA SER A 87 -5.15 13.87 19.12
C SER A 87 -5.53 14.09 20.58
N ILE A 88 -6.56 13.39 21.05
CA ILE A 88 -7.05 13.38 22.43
C ILE A 88 -5.90 12.95 23.38
N PRO A 89 -5.61 13.67 24.48
CA PRO A 89 -4.51 13.31 25.38
C PRO A 89 -4.91 12.17 26.34
N VAL A 90 -4.08 11.12 26.40
CA VAL A 90 -4.10 10.12 27.48
C VAL A 90 -3.20 10.62 28.61
N VAL A 91 -3.81 10.98 29.74
CA VAL A 91 -3.12 11.45 30.95
C VAL A 91 -2.78 10.24 31.82
N ALA A 92 -1.49 9.99 32.05
CA ALA A 92 -1.04 9.11 33.13
C ALA A 92 -0.70 9.98 34.34
N VAL A 93 -1.51 9.88 35.40
CA VAL A 93 -1.28 10.57 36.68
C VAL A 93 -0.37 9.70 37.52
N VAL A 94 0.86 10.14 37.77
CA VAL A 94 1.70 9.62 38.85
C VAL A 94 1.70 10.66 39.96
N ALA A 95 1.12 10.28 41.10
CA ALA A 95 1.05 11.11 42.29
C ALA A 95 2.32 10.92 43.13
N SER A 96 3.02 12.01 43.41
CA SER A 96 3.92 12.10 44.56
C SER A 96 3.91 13.54 45.07
N SER A 97 3.68 13.63 46.37
CA SER A 97 3.26 14.79 47.15
C SER A 97 4.32 15.89 47.27
N GLU A 98 3.78 17.09 47.52
CA GLU A 98 4.42 18.30 48.07
C GLU A 98 5.18 19.16 47.05
N ASP A 99 4.72 20.41 46.92
CA ASP A 99 5.09 21.47 45.97
C ASP A 99 4.56 21.32 44.53
N ASN A 100 3.30 21.76 44.35
CA ASN A 100 2.58 21.83 43.08
C ASN A 100 3.21 22.81 42.05
N LYS A 101 4.29 22.39 41.40
CA LYS A 101 4.67 22.89 40.07
C LYS A 101 4.62 21.74 39.07
N ILE A 102 3.49 21.63 38.40
CA ILE A 102 3.31 20.72 37.25
C ILE A 102 4.10 21.33 36.08
N VAL A 103 5.35 20.91 35.91
CA VAL A 103 6.11 21.21 34.70
C VAL A 103 5.71 20.19 33.64
N ALA A 104 4.93 20.63 32.65
CA ALA A 104 4.55 19.78 31.51
C ALA A 104 5.79 19.47 30.65
N ILE A 105 6.44 18.33 30.91
CA ILE A 105 7.50 17.81 30.04
C ILE A 105 6.84 17.28 28.78
N ARG A 106 6.83 18.09 27.70
CA ARG A 106 6.42 17.64 26.37
C ARG A 106 7.47 16.66 25.87
N SER A 107 7.23 15.35 26.00
CA SER A 107 7.99 14.34 25.28
C SER A 107 7.74 14.53 23.78
N GLN A 108 8.64 15.21 23.09
CA GLN A 108 8.64 15.21 21.64
C GLN A 108 8.92 13.77 21.20
N LYS A 109 7.91 13.08 20.65
CA LYS A 109 8.13 11.81 19.97
C LYS A 109 9.14 12.06 18.86
N LYS A 110 10.35 11.52 19.02
CA LYS A 110 11.41 11.52 17.99
C LYS A 110 10.77 10.98 16.72
N GLY A 111 10.78 11.78 15.65
CA GLY A 111 10.26 11.35 14.35
C GLY A 111 10.97 10.07 13.88
N TYR A 112 10.27 9.23 13.12
CA TYR A 112 10.88 8.03 12.52
C TYR A 112 12.00 8.45 11.57
N THR A 113 13.25 8.29 11.99
CA THR A 113 14.41 8.44 11.11
C THR A 113 14.52 7.18 10.26
N LYS A 114 14.39 7.31 8.94
CA LYS A 114 14.70 6.20 8.03
C LYS A 114 16.14 5.76 8.27
N SER A 115 16.34 4.46 8.49
CA SER A 115 17.68 3.87 8.55
C SER A 115 18.38 4.03 7.20
N ALA A 116 19.71 4.02 7.22
CA ALA A 116 20.54 4.01 6.01
C ALA A 116 20.13 2.85 5.08
N ARG A 117 20.31 3.05 3.77
CA ARG A 117 20.02 2.00 2.78
C ARG A 117 21.05 0.89 2.95
N THR A 118 20.55 -0.32 3.16
CA THR A 118 21.36 -1.53 3.29
C THR A 118 21.22 -2.38 2.03
N ASN A 119 22.35 -2.80 1.48
CA ASN A 119 22.44 -3.74 0.37
C ASN A 119 22.83 -5.12 0.91
N LEU A 120 22.60 -6.15 0.10
CA LEU A 120 22.84 -7.54 0.48
C LEU A 120 23.69 -8.19 -0.61
N THR A 121 24.82 -8.75 -0.21
CA THR A 121 25.75 -9.46 -1.09
C THR A 121 25.75 -10.94 -0.68
N VAL A 122 25.55 -11.82 -1.66
CA VAL A 122 25.48 -13.28 -1.44
C VAL A 122 26.59 -13.96 -2.23
N THR A 123 27.40 -14.76 -1.54
CA THR A 123 28.46 -15.56 -2.17
C THR A 123 28.16 -17.03 -1.91
N PHE A 124 28.03 -17.80 -2.99
CA PHE A 124 27.87 -19.26 -2.93
C PHE A 124 29.24 -19.93 -3.12
N GLU A 125 29.55 -20.97 -2.34
CA GLU A 125 30.87 -21.63 -2.44
C GLU A 125 31.13 -22.28 -3.82
N ASN A 126 30.08 -22.81 -4.46
CA ASN A 126 30.14 -23.44 -5.78
C ASN A 126 29.30 -22.69 -6.83
N GLY A 127 29.10 -21.38 -6.64
CA GLY A 127 28.11 -20.64 -7.39
C GLY A 127 28.46 -19.18 -7.67
N PRO A 128 27.50 -18.41 -8.20
CA PRO A 128 27.72 -17.03 -8.59
C PRO A 128 27.88 -16.14 -7.36
N PHE A 129 28.60 -15.05 -7.57
CA PHE A 129 28.59 -13.92 -6.66
C PHE A 129 27.42 -13.00 -7.02
N ILE A 130 26.46 -12.83 -6.11
CA ILE A 130 25.27 -12.02 -6.31
C ILE A 130 25.42 -10.70 -5.57
N HIS A 131 25.46 -9.61 -6.33
CA HIS A 131 25.48 -8.25 -5.82
C HIS A 131 24.48 -7.39 -6.59
N ARG A 132 23.56 -6.74 -5.87
CA ARG A 132 22.49 -5.91 -6.46
C ARG A 132 22.34 -4.58 -5.73
N PRO A 133 21.82 -3.54 -6.41
CA PRO A 133 21.60 -2.21 -5.82
C PRO A 133 20.50 -2.21 -4.75
N THR A 134 19.69 -3.27 -4.66
CA THR A 134 18.72 -3.42 -3.58
C THR A 134 18.80 -4.82 -2.97
N ALA A 135 18.63 -4.88 -1.64
CA ALA A 135 18.54 -6.15 -0.92
C ALA A 135 17.33 -7.01 -1.35
N ARG A 136 16.31 -6.40 -1.94
CA ARG A 136 15.15 -7.12 -2.50
C ARG A 136 15.58 -7.95 -3.70
N ASP A 137 16.32 -7.36 -4.63
CA ASP A 137 16.67 -8.01 -5.89
C ASP A 137 17.73 -9.09 -5.67
N ALA A 138 18.74 -8.81 -4.82
CA ALA A 138 19.72 -9.83 -4.42
C ALA A 138 19.05 -11.04 -3.74
N PHE A 139 18.03 -10.80 -2.92
CA PHE A 139 17.28 -11.87 -2.26
C PHE A 139 16.51 -12.72 -3.27
N VAL A 140 15.83 -12.12 -4.24
CA VAL A 140 15.10 -12.86 -5.28
C VAL A 140 16.05 -13.74 -6.09
N GLU A 141 17.16 -13.18 -6.56
CA GLU A 141 18.13 -13.90 -7.38
C GLU A 141 18.80 -15.05 -6.61
N ALA A 142 19.08 -14.85 -5.31
CA ALA A 142 19.59 -15.91 -4.45
C ALA A 142 18.61 -17.10 -4.34
N LEU A 143 17.31 -16.82 -4.21
CA LEU A 143 16.29 -17.87 -4.18
C LEU A 143 16.12 -18.56 -5.54
N GLU A 144 16.25 -17.81 -6.64
CA GLU A 144 16.24 -18.36 -7.99
C GLU A 144 17.39 -19.34 -8.21
N PHE A 145 18.60 -18.96 -7.79
CA PHE A 145 19.78 -19.82 -7.87
C PHE A 145 19.63 -21.10 -7.02
N MET A 146 19.10 -20.98 -5.80
CA MET A 146 18.83 -22.15 -4.95
C MET A 146 17.69 -23.05 -5.49
N GLY A 147 16.88 -22.52 -6.41
CA GLY A 147 15.73 -23.18 -7.01
C GLY A 147 14.43 -22.89 -6.25
N ILE A 148 13.59 -22.02 -6.81
CA ILE A 148 12.33 -21.57 -6.21
C ILE A 148 11.40 -22.71 -5.78
N GLU A 149 11.34 -23.79 -6.56
CA GLU A 149 10.51 -24.96 -6.26
C GLU A 149 10.99 -25.69 -4.99
N LYS A 150 12.31 -25.85 -4.82
CA LYS A 150 12.90 -26.44 -3.63
C LYS A 150 12.65 -25.57 -2.40
N VAL A 151 12.83 -24.25 -2.55
CA VAL A 151 12.57 -23.28 -1.48
C VAL A 151 11.11 -23.32 -1.03
N ARG A 152 10.17 -23.40 -1.98
CA ARG A 152 8.74 -23.54 -1.67
C ARG A 152 8.45 -24.82 -0.90
N ALA A 153 9.07 -25.94 -1.30
CA ALA A 153 8.87 -27.23 -0.63
C ALA A 153 9.29 -27.21 0.85
N LEU A 154 10.20 -26.30 1.25
CA LEU A 154 10.59 -26.11 2.66
C LEU A 154 9.49 -25.48 3.52
N GLY A 155 8.42 -24.94 2.94
CA GLY A 155 7.26 -24.43 3.67
C GLY A 155 7.54 -23.25 4.59
N ILE A 156 8.59 -22.46 4.32
CA ILE A 156 9.01 -21.33 5.16
C ILE A 156 7.97 -20.21 5.08
N LYS A 157 7.65 -19.62 6.23
CA LYS A 157 6.68 -18.53 6.36
C LYS A 157 7.36 -17.23 6.79
N ALA A 158 6.98 -16.12 6.17
CA ALA A 158 7.35 -14.77 6.54
C ALA A 158 6.10 -13.97 6.90
N CYS A 159 6.06 -13.40 8.10
CA CYS A 159 4.94 -12.57 8.58
C CYS A 159 3.56 -13.25 8.47
N GLY A 160 3.50 -14.58 8.65
CA GLY A 160 2.27 -15.36 8.58
C GLY A 160 1.88 -15.83 7.17
N GLU A 161 2.59 -15.39 6.12
CA GLU A 161 2.39 -15.83 4.74
C GLU A 161 3.54 -16.72 4.25
N PRO A 162 3.31 -17.62 3.27
CA PRO A 162 4.39 -18.39 2.66
C PRO A 162 5.43 -17.48 2.01
N LEU A 163 6.72 -17.81 2.16
CA LEU A 163 7.80 -17.04 1.54
C LEU A 163 7.75 -17.10 0.01
N VAL A 164 7.35 -18.25 -0.53
CA VAL A 164 7.11 -18.49 -1.96
C VAL A 164 5.71 -19.04 -2.13
N SER A 165 4.88 -18.35 -2.92
CA SER A 165 3.48 -18.70 -3.15
C SER A 165 3.15 -18.72 -4.65
N GLU A 166 2.14 -19.49 -5.06
CA GLU A 166 1.64 -19.47 -6.45
C GLU A 166 0.69 -18.30 -6.70
N THR A 167 0.04 -17.82 -5.63
CA THR A 167 -0.85 -16.66 -5.64
C THR A 167 -0.18 -15.45 -5.00
N GLN A 168 -0.64 -14.26 -5.35
CA GLN A 168 -0.23 -13.03 -4.66
C GLN A 168 -0.66 -13.04 -3.18
N SER A 169 0.02 -12.22 -2.39
CA SER A 169 -0.33 -11.93 -1.00
C SER A 169 -1.75 -11.41 -0.89
N LYS A 170 -2.43 -11.74 0.21
CA LYS A 170 -3.79 -11.23 0.49
C LYS A 170 -3.77 -9.74 0.80
N ASN A 171 -2.64 -9.20 1.27
CA ASN A 171 -2.51 -7.79 1.57
C ASN A 171 -2.20 -7.00 0.29
N PRO A 172 -3.06 -6.05 -0.14
CA PRO A 172 -2.86 -5.27 -1.36
C PRO A 172 -1.51 -4.52 -1.39
N ARG A 173 -1.03 -4.09 -0.22
CA ARG A 173 0.26 -3.40 -0.08
C ARG A 173 1.44 -4.29 -0.46
N TYR A 174 1.36 -5.58 -0.13
CA TYR A 174 2.41 -6.54 -0.45
C TYR A 174 2.27 -7.05 -1.87
N ALA A 175 1.04 -7.36 -2.30
CA ALA A 175 0.74 -7.88 -3.64
C ALA A 175 1.28 -6.98 -4.76
N SER A 176 1.08 -5.65 -4.66
CA SER A 176 1.57 -4.67 -5.65
C SER A 176 3.08 -4.61 -5.78
N GLN A 177 3.81 -5.02 -4.74
CA GLN A 177 5.26 -4.99 -4.69
C GLN A 177 5.83 -6.40 -4.57
N GLN A 178 5.12 -7.48 -4.88
CA GLN A 178 5.72 -8.81 -4.85
C GLN A 178 6.45 -9.08 -6.18
N PRO A 179 7.76 -9.35 -6.15
CA PRO A 179 8.45 -9.83 -7.34
C PRO A 179 7.92 -11.22 -7.71
N ARG A 180 7.82 -11.44 -9.02
CA ARG A 180 7.38 -12.70 -9.61
C ARG A 180 8.57 -13.37 -10.26
N SER A 181 8.79 -14.64 -9.92
CA SER A 181 9.79 -15.49 -10.54
C SER A 181 9.08 -16.68 -11.20
N GLY A 182 8.98 -16.66 -12.52
CA GLY A 182 8.23 -17.65 -13.30
C GLY A 182 6.75 -17.71 -12.92
N LYS A 183 6.32 -18.83 -12.32
CA LYS A 183 4.95 -19.08 -11.85
C LYS A 183 4.70 -18.73 -10.38
N TYR A 184 5.74 -18.31 -9.66
CA TYR A 184 5.70 -18.06 -8.22
C TYR A 184 5.88 -16.59 -7.87
N TYR A 185 5.28 -16.18 -6.76
CA TYR A 185 5.44 -14.89 -6.10
C TYR A 185 6.33 -15.05 -4.87
N ILE A 186 7.26 -14.10 -4.68
CA ILE A 186 8.22 -14.13 -3.58
C ILE A 186 7.87 -13.04 -2.57
N PHE A 187 7.79 -13.38 -1.30
CA PHE A 187 7.56 -12.41 -0.23
C PHE A 187 8.87 -11.69 0.12
N THR A 188 8.97 -10.40 -0.18
CA THR A 188 10.18 -9.59 0.05
C THR A 188 10.00 -8.45 1.05
N TYR A 189 8.81 -8.34 1.64
CA TYR A 189 8.45 -7.27 2.58
C TYR A 189 8.97 -7.55 4.01
N THR A 190 10.27 -7.77 4.13
CA THR A 190 10.96 -8.06 5.39
C THR A 190 12.21 -7.18 5.53
N ALA A 191 12.70 -6.99 6.76
CA ALA A 191 13.95 -6.27 6.98
C ALA A 191 15.14 -6.98 6.30
N THR A 192 16.19 -6.25 5.94
CA THR A 192 17.38 -6.81 5.29
C THR A 192 18.06 -7.89 6.12
N GLU A 193 18.09 -7.71 7.44
CA GLU A 193 18.58 -8.71 8.39
C GLU A 193 17.76 -10.01 8.34
N LYS A 194 16.43 -9.90 8.23
CA LYS A 194 15.55 -11.05 8.09
C LYS A 194 15.76 -11.75 6.74
N LYS A 195 15.96 -11.00 5.65
CA LYS A 195 16.30 -11.59 4.35
C LYS A 195 17.58 -12.42 4.41
N LYS A 196 18.62 -11.90 5.08
CA LYS A 196 19.86 -12.64 5.35
C LYS A 196 19.58 -13.95 6.08
N SER A 197 18.86 -13.88 7.21
CA SER A 197 18.49 -15.07 7.99
C SER A 197 17.70 -16.09 7.16
N TYR A 198 16.77 -15.66 6.31
CA TYR A 198 16.06 -16.58 5.42
C TYR A 198 16.99 -17.27 4.42
N ILE A 199 17.93 -16.53 3.80
CA ILE A 199 18.90 -17.12 2.86
C ILE A 199 19.74 -18.17 3.58
N GLU A 200 20.24 -17.88 4.78
CA GLU A 200 21.05 -18.80 5.58
C GLU A 200 20.25 -20.04 6.00
N ASP A 201 19.01 -19.85 6.47
CA ASP A 201 18.13 -20.95 6.87
C ASP A 201 17.77 -21.87 5.69
N ILE A 202 17.49 -21.28 4.52
CA ILE A 202 17.19 -22.03 3.30
C ILE A 202 18.42 -22.79 2.83
N ALA A 203 19.58 -22.12 2.79
CA ALA A 203 20.84 -22.74 2.39
C ALA A 203 21.18 -23.92 3.30
N GLY A 204 21.05 -23.76 4.62
CA GLY A 204 21.26 -24.83 5.59
C GLY A 204 20.32 -26.03 5.38
N LYS A 205 19.04 -25.78 5.11
CA LYS A 205 18.06 -26.86 4.81
C LYS A 205 18.32 -27.56 3.48
N LEU A 206 18.89 -26.87 2.49
CA LEU A 206 19.24 -27.44 1.19
C LEU A 206 20.65 -28.05 1.17
N GLY A 207 21.43 -27.93 2.25
CA GLY A 207 22.82 -28.39 2.32
C GLY A 207 23.78 -27.55 1.47
N ILE A 208 23.43 -26.31 1.14
CA ILE A 208 24.24 -25.38 0.37
C ILE A 208 25.02 -24.49 1.33
N LYS A 209 26.32 -24.35 1.12
CA LYS A 209 27.14 -23.38 1.87
C LYS A 209 27.08 -22.02 1.20
N VAL A 210 26.65 -21.01 1.96
CA VAL A 210 26.48 -19.64 1.49
C VAL A 210 27.06 -18.66 2.51
N ARG A 211 27.64 -17.56 2.03
CA ARG A 211 28.06 -16.42 2.84
C ARG A 211 27.22 -15.21 2.46
N VAL A 212 26.60 -14.59 3.47
CA VAL A 212 25.74 -13.42 3.28
C VAL A 212 26.26 -12.24 4.08
N GLU A 213 26.53 -11.14 3.37
CA GLU A 213 27.06 -9.91 3.95
C GLU A 213 26.07 -8.76 3.73
N ILE A 214 25.88 -7.96 4.78
CA ILE A 214 25.05 -6.76 4.72
C ILE A 214 26.00 -5.57 4.59
N THR A 215 25.91 -4.85 3.48
CA THR A 215 26.70 -3.66 3.23
C THR A 215 25.80 -2.43 3.45
N VAL A 216 26.25 -1.47 4.25
CA VAL A 216 25.53 -0.22 4.46
C VAL A 216 26.12 0.81 3.51
N GLU A 217 25.34 1.28 2.54
CA GLU A 217 25.76 2.37 1.67
C GLU A 217 25.66 3.66 2.48
N LYS A 218 26.81 4.24 2.86
CA LYS A 218 26.85 5.59 3.42
C LYS A 218 26.50 6.56 2.29
N GLN A 219 25.41 7.29 2.47
CA GLN A 219 25.08 8.40 1.60
C GLN A 219 26.08 9.52 1.90
N SER A 220 27.02 9.76 0.98
CA SER A 220 27.87 10.95 0.96
C SER A 220 27.12 12.16 0.45
#